data_AF-A0A957EAJ8-F1
#
_entry.id   AF-A0A957EAJ8-F1
#
_cell.length_a   1.000
_cell.length_b   1.000
_cell.length_c   1.000
_cell.angle_alpha   90.00
_cell.angle_beta   90.00
_cell.angle_gamma   90.00
#
_symmetry.space_group_name_H-M   'P 1'
#
loop_
_entity.id
_entity.type
_entity.pdbx_description
1 polymer ?
#
loop_
_entity_poly.entity_id
_entity_poly.type
_entity_poly.pdbx_seq_one_letter_code
_entity_poly.pdbx_strand_id
1 'polypeptide(L)'
;MNELDELLQERLAKLEAGEPLTTAWEDLPEETAVALTLAAELQQLELPEPDETAVVAQRAAVLRAAQQQAAAQPNGAPAATGWLNAFWAWWRGHQVIAWSAAAVATILLLFMVGRLFNKDTDSAPTVAEPEDVRPAESDEPDGPSLLDRLLGRDEEDAETPTEETPAETEVAVAPETDPGFQTFLPFLSESLAVGPQTAVLGDLQGVVSVQQPDGSWTQVSTLSSVAAGSRVRTGELSKASLTFYDGSVAKLGPDSEISIETLDAQRPEAGFRTVVLTQWRGDSTHDVQFRNDGGSRYEVKSPSGTGIARGTTFLVSVLPDLTSRYTVLKGRVDVTSINVTVSVLAGQLSTIGVNLPPSDPVFQVTGEGEVTAVGETWTIGGQTFATDDQTIIVGNPQVGDWVTVLGHLLDDGTKVADQIVLVREVPENGFALTAVVIEMGADEWQLGDLVVLLDEDTVVDPDIELDDWVRVVGVVQPDGSLLARQIQRVVPDTDPFEFTGVVQ
;
A
#
# COMPACT_ATOMS: atom_id res chain seq x y z
N MET A 1 25.95 -19.80 -9.61
CA MET A 1 27.07 -18.86 -9.43
C MET A 1 27.60 -18.55 -10.81
N ASN A 2 27.86 -17.28 -11.08
CA ASN A 2 28.40 -16.80 -12.34
C ASN A 2 29.94 -16.92 -12.29
N GLU A 3 30.61 -17.13 -13.44
CA GLU A 3 32.09 -17.13 -13.49
C GLU A 3 32.67 -15.79 -13.00
N LEU A 4 31.90 -14.71 -13.16
CA LEU A 4 32.22 -13.37 -12.66
C LEU A 4 32.19 -13.28 -11.11
N ASP A 5 31.30 -14.03 -10.45
CA ASP A 5 31.16 -14.03 -8.99
C ASP A 5 32.39 -14.70 -8.34
N GLU A 6 32.80 -15.85 -8.89
CA GLU A 6 33.97 -16.61 -8.42
C GLU A 6 35.27 -15.82 -8.63
N LEU A 7 35.41 -15.15 -9.78
CA LEU A 7 36.53 -14.23 -10.03
C LEU A 7 36.56 -13.05 -9.05
N LEU A 8 35.42 -12.41 -8.78
CA LEU A 8 35.35 -11.29 -7.83
C LEU A 8 35.68 -11.76 -6.40
N GLN A 9 35.21 -12.95 -6.00
CA GLN A 9 35.52 -13.53 -4.69
C GLN A 9 37.01 -13.91 -4.54
N GLU A 10 37.65 -14.44 -5.59
CA GLU A 10 39.09 -14.72 -5.59
C GLU A 10 39.93 -13.43 -5.46
N ARG A 11 39.50 -12.35 -6.10
CA ARG A 11 40.20 -11.05 -6.08
C ARG A 11 40.00 -10.31 -4.75
N LEU A 12 38.83 -10.42 -4.11
CA LEU A 12 38.60 -9.94 -2.74
C LEU A 12 39.51 -10.66 -1.73
N ALA A 13 39.65 -11.99 -1.82
CA ALA A 13 40.52 -12.75 -0.93
C ALA A 13 42.01 -12.34 -1.05
N LYS A 14 42.47 -11.93 -2.24
CA LYS A 14 43.82 -11.38 -2.46
C LYS A 14 43.99 -9.97 -1.89
N LEU A 15 42.94 -9.15 -1.96
CA LEU A 15 42.91 -7.83 -1.32
C LEU A 15 43.03 -7.97 0.21
N GLU A 16 42.26 -8.88 0.82
CA GLU A 16 42.34 -9.20 2.26
C GLU A 16 43.69 -9.80 2.67
N ALA A 17 44.36 -10.52 1.78
CA ALA A 17 45.73 -11.00 1.98
C ALA A 17 46.80 -9.89 1.88
N GLY A 18 46.41 -8.65 1.55
CA GLY A 18 47.29 -7.49 1.50
C GLY A 18 47.99 -7.24 0.16
N GLU A 19 47.51 -7.83 -0.93
CA GLU A 19 48.02 -7.48 -2.27
C GLU A 19 47.55 -6.07 -2.68
N PRO A 20 48.42 -5.23 -3.28
CA PRO A 20 48.05 -3.87 -3.65
C PRO A 20 47.05 -3.86 -4.82
N LEU A 21 46.01 -3.02 -4.68
CA LEU A 21 44.90 -2.81 -5.63
C LEU A 21 45.31 -2.85 -7.11
N THR A 22 46.41 -2.19 -7.47
CA THR A 22 46.93 -2.10 -8.85
C THR A 22 47.16 -3.45 -9.53
N THR A 23 47.38 -4.52 -8.75
CA THR A 23 47.54 -5.90 -9.23
C THR A 23 46.23 -6.67 -9.22
N ALA A 24 45.31 -6.35 -8.30
CA ALA A 24 44.00 -7.00 -8.21
C ALA A 24 43.09 -6.65 -9.41
N TRP A 25 43.32 -5.52 -10.07
CA TRP A 25 42.52 -5.03 -11.20
C TRP A 25 42.83 -5.69 -12.56
N GLU A 26 43.96 -6.39 -12.69
CA GLU A 26 44.43 -6.90 -13.99
C GLU A 26 43.48 -8.00 -14.51
N ASP A 27 42.90 -7.79 -15.70
CA ASP A 27 41.86 -8.62 -16.36
C ASP A 27 40.43 -8.62 -15.75
N LEU A 28 40.02 -7.58 -14.99
CA LEU A 28 38.61 -7.41 -14.55
C LEU A 28 37.79 -6.43 -15.42
N PRO A 29 36.49 -6.70 -15.70
CA PRO A 29 35.58 -5.73 -16.32
C PRO A 29 35.32 -4.50 -15.43
N GLU A 30 35.21 -3.31 -16.04
CA GLU A 30 35.13 -2.02 -15.33
C GLU A 30 34.02 -1.95 -14.26
N GLU A 31 32.86 -2.55 -14.52
CA GLU A 31 31.72 -2.61 -13.59
C GLU A 31 32.07 -3.31 -12.26
N THR A 32 32.98 -4.29 -12.29
CA THR A 32 33.42 -5.02 -11.09
C THR A 32 34.53 -4.32 -10.31
N ALA A 33 35.33 -3.47 -10.96
CA ALA A 33 36.41 -2.72 -10.32
C ALA A 33 35.88 -1.70 -9.28
N VAL A 34 34.66 -1.21 -9.47
CA VAL A 34 33.98 -0.30 -8.52
C VAL A 34 33.78 -0.97 -7.16
N ALA A 35 33.39 -2.25 -7.11
CA ALA A 35 33.15 -2.98 -5.87
C ALA A 35 34.44 -3.19 -5.05
N LEU A 36 35.55 -3.56 -5.73
CA LEU A 36 36.87 -3.68 -5.10
C LEU A 36 37.41 -2.33 -4.61
N THR A 37 37.11 -1.24 -5.31
CA THR A 37 37.46 0.12 -4.89
C THR A 37 36.74 0.50 -3.59
N LEU A 38 35.43 0.27 -3.53
CA LEU A 38 34.61 0.52 -2.34
C LEU A 38 35.06 -0.32 -1.13
N ALA A 39 35.39 -1.60 -1.33
CA ALA A 39 35.90 -2.47 -0.28
C ALA A 39 37.22 -1.96 0.33
N ALA A 40 38.14 -1.48 -0.50
CA ALA A 40 39.42 -0.92 -0.05
C ALA A 40 39.27 0.47 0.62
N GLU A 41 38.26 1.25 0.25
CA GLU A 41 37.95 2.53 0.90
C GLU A 41 37.31 2.31 2.28
N LEU A 42 36.42 1.32 2.40
CA LEU A 42 35.83 0.91 3.69
C LEU A 42 36.88 0.38 4.69
N GLN A 43 37.91 -0.35 4.24
CA GLN A 43 39.01 -0.79 5.12
C GLN A 43 39.87 0.36 5.68
N GLN A 44 39.80 1.56 5.10
CA GLN A 44 40.58 2.73 5.55
C GLN A 44 39.82 3.65 6.54
N LEU A 45 38.55 3.33 6.86
CA LEU A 45 37.77 4.05 7.84
C LEU A 45 38.01 3.52 9.26
N GLU A 46 38.79 4.24 10.07
CA GLU A 46 38.89 3.99 11.51
C GLU A 46 37.51 4.18 12.18
N LEU A 47 36.89 3.06 12.57
CA LEU A 47 35.68 3.06 13.39
C LEU A 47 35.99 3.63 14.78
N PRO A 48 35.28 4.67 15.25
CA PRO A 48 35.52 5.24 16.57
C PRO A 48 35.04 4.29 17.67
N GLU A 49 35.95 3.84 18.55
CA GLU A 49 35.58 2.99 19.68
C GLU A 49 34.63 3.72 20.66
N PRO A 50 33.57 3.05 21.14
CA PRO A 50 32.61 3.67 22.06
C PRO A 50 33.18 3.79 23.48
N ASP A 51 33.41 5.03 23.94
CA ASP A 51 33.81 5.32 25.32
C ASP A 51 32.69 4.96 26.32
N GLU A 52 32.77 3.77 26.90
CA GLU A 52 31.87 3.30 27.96
C GLU A 52 31.79 4.26 29.16
N THR A 53 32.88 4.99 29.45
CA THR A 53 32.92 5.89 30.61
C THR A 53 32.06 7.14 30.39
N ALA A 54 32.00 7.65 29.16
CA ALA A 54 31.07 8.72 28.76
C ALA A 54 29.61 8.27 28.88
N VAL A 55 29.28 7.06 28.42
CA VAL A 55 27.92 6.49 28.49
C VAL A 55 27.46 6.31 29.94
N VAL A 56 28.34 5.81 30.81
CA VAL A 56 28.07 5.69 32.26
C VAL A 56 27.91 7.06 32.91
N ALA A 57 28.75 8.05 32.58
CA ALA A 57 28.64 9.41 33.09
C ALA A 57 27.31 10.08 32.69
N GLN A 58 26.86 9.87 31.44
CA GLN A 58 25.60 10.41 30.93
C GLN A 58 24.39 9.78 31.62
N ARG A 59 24.35 8.44 31.77
CA ARG A 59 23.30 7.76 32.57
C ARG A 59 23.26 8.26 34.01
N ALA A 60 24.41 8.44 34.65
CA ALA A 60 24.51 8.95 36.01
C ALA A 60 24.06 10.42 36.15
N ALA A 61 24.12 11.22 35.09
CA ALA A 61 23.59 12.59 35.06
C ALA A 61 22.06 12.61 34.93
N VAL A 62 21.49 11.81 34.02
CA VAL A 62 20.04 11.71 33.80
C VAL A 62 19.31 11.25 35.09
N LEU A 63 19.83 10.23 35.78
CA LEU A 63 19.24 9.74 37.03
C LEU A 63 19.23 10.81 38.15
N ARG A 64 20.24 11.70 38.20
CA ARG A 64 20.29 12.82 39.15
C ARG A 64 19.26 13.90 38.82
N ALA A 65 19.04 14.20 37.54
CA ALA A 65 18.01 15.16 37.11
C ALA A 65 16.60 14.67 37.48
N ALA A 66 16.29 13.39 37.20
CA ALA A 66 15.01 12.79 37.54
C ALA A 66 14.72 12.82 39.06
N GLN A 67 15.72 12.51 39.89
CA GLN A 67 15.59 12.60 41.36
C GLN A 67 15.35 14.04 41.86
N GLN A 68 15.94 15.04 41.21
CA GLN A 68 15.73 16.45 41.55
C GLN A 68 14.33 16.95 41.18
N GLN A 69 13.74 16.49 40.06
CA GLN A 69 12.34 16.78 39.71
C GLN A 69 11.36 16.11 40.69
N ALA A 70 11.58 14.84 41.04
CA ALA A 70 10.72 14.11 41.99
C ALA A 70 10.68 14.78 43.39
N ALA A 71 11.78 15.40 43.82
CA ALA A 71 11.85 16.12 45.10
C ALA A 71 11.18 17.51 45.09
N ALA A 72 10.73 18.02 43.93
CA ALA A 72 10.25 19.40 43.77
C ALA A 72 8.72 19.55 43.80
N GLN A 73 7.94 18.47 43.85
CA GLN A 73 6.48 18.52 43.81
C GLN A 73 5.87 18.70 45.23
N PRO A 74 5.03 19.73 45.46
CA PRO A 74 4.37 19.93 46.75
C PRO A 74 3.16 19.01 46.92
N ASN A 75 3.05 18.36 48.08
CA ASN A 75 1.90 17.50 48.42
C ASN A 75 0.59 18.31 48.52
N GLY A 76 -0.47 17.88 47.82
CA GLY A 76 -1.76 18.59 47.84
C GLY A 76 -2.90 17.95 47.05
N ALA A 77 -3.29 16.72 47.38
CA ALA A 77 -4.58 16.17 46.92
C ALA A 77 -5.75 16.71 47.76
N PRO A 78 -6.97 16.76 47.18
CA PRO A 78 -8.01 15.89 47.72
C PRO A 78 -8.71 15.06 46.62
N ALA A 79 -9.42 14.01 47.02
CA ALA A 79 -10.03 13.03 46.12
C ALA A 79 -11.57 13.13 46.06
N ALA A 80 -12.11 12.44 45.03
CA ALA A 80 -13.46 11.86 44.93
C ALA A 80 -14.64 12.69 44.34
N THR A 81 -15.55 11.92 43.72
CA THR A 81 -16.97 12.25 43.46
C THR A 81 -17.30 13.43 42.51
N GLY A 82 -16.84 13.35 41.26
CA GLY A 82 -17.32 14.22 40.16
C GLY A 82 -17.80 13.44 38.91
N TRP A 83 -16.91 12.67 38.29
CA TRP A 83 -17.06 12.20 36.91
C TRP A 83 -18.19 11.19 36.64
N LEU A 84 -18.53 10.31 37.59
CA LEU A 84 -19.59 9.30 37.42
C LEU A 84 -20.97 9.92 37.11
N ASN A 85 -21.26 11.12 37.62
CA ASN A 85 -22.51 11.83 37.31
C ASN A 85 -22.51 12.43 35.89
N ALA A 86 -21.34 12.76 35.33
CA ALA A 86 -21.22 13.21 33.95
C ALA A 86 -21.41 12.03 32.97
N PHE A 87 -20.79 10.88 33.26
CA PHE A 87 -20.96 9.64 32.51
C PHE A 87 -22.45 9.23 32.41
N TRP A 88 -23.16 9.19 33.55
CA TRP A 88 -24.60 8.89 33.59
C TRP A 88 -25.50 10.00 33.01
N ALA A 89 -24.97 11.18 32.67
CA ALA A 89 -25.70 12.20 31.91
C ALA A 89 -25.53 11.99 30.39
N TRP A 90 -24.28 11.79 29.95
CA TRP A 90 -23.93 11.48 28.56
C TRP A 90 -24.65 10.23 28.03
N TRP A 91 -24.68 9.15 28.83
CA TRP A 91 -25.37 7.90 28.47
C TRP A 91 -26.89 8.08 28.26
N ARG A 92 -27.53 9.06 28.92
CA ARG A 92 -28.96 9.36 28.75
C ARG A 92 -29.28 10.24 27.54
N GLY A 93 -28.27 10.85 26.90
CA GLY A 93 -28.44 11.61 25.66
C GLY A 93 -28.56 10.74 24.41
N HIS A 94 -27.97 9.54 24.41
CA HIS A 94 -27.74 8.72 23.22
C HIS A 94 -28.77 7.58 23.08
N GLN A 95 -30.08 7.90 23.08
CA GLN A 95 -31.16 6.90 22.91
C GLN A 95 -31.51 6.57 21.44
N VAL A 96 -30.60 6.88 20.51
CA VAL A 96 -30.57 6.39 19.13
C VAL A 96 -29.07 6.12 18.87
N ILE A 97 -28.57 4.89 18.76
CA ILE A 97 -29.16 3.66 18.21
C ILE A 97 -29.23 2.54 19.28
N ALA A 98 -30.44 2.09 19.64
CA ALA A 98 -30.66 0.97 20.56
C ALA A 98 -31.80 0.01 20.12
N TRP A 99 -32.23 0.10 18.86
CA TRP A 99 -33.42 -0.58 18.32
C TRP A 99 -33.15 -1.27 16.98
N SER A 100 -32.26 -2.27 17.01
CA SER A 100 -32.06 -3.23 15.90
C SER A 100 -31.82 -4.65 16.43
N ALA A 101 -30.90 -4.81 17.39
CA ALA A 101 -30.54 -6.10 17.98
C ALA A 101 -31.72 -6.88 18.62
N ALA A 102 -32.75 -6.19 19.13
CA ALA A 102 -33.90 -6.83 19.79
C ALA A 102 -34.80 -7.66 18.87
N ALA A 103 -34.83 -7.36 17.56
CA ALA A 103 -35.65 -8.10 16.60
C ALA A 103 -35.09 -9.51 16.32
N VAL A 104 -33.78 -9.60 16.06
CA VAL A 104 -33.08 -10.85 15.71
C VAL A 104 -33.09 -11.84 16.87
N ALA A 105 -32.83 -11.37 18.10
CA ALA A 105 -32.86 -12.20 19.31
C ALA A 105 -34.25 -12.84 19.54
N THR A 106 -35.34 -12.13 19.22
CA THR A 106 -36.71 -12.64 19.39
C THR A 106 -37.04 -13.74 18.38
N ILE A 107 -36.54 -13.62 17.13
CA ILE A 107 -36.73 -14.62 16.08
C ILE A 107 -35.97 -15.92 16.42
N LEU A 108 -34.71 -15.80 16.85
CA LEU A 108 -33.89 -16.95 17.25
C LEU A 108 -34.49 -17.69 18.46
N LEU A 109 -35.01 -16.97 19.46
CA LEU A 109 -35.64 -17.58 20.63
C LEU A 109 -36.89 -18.40 20.27
N LEU A 110 -37.73 -17.88 19.35
CA LEU A 110 -38.92 -18.60 18.86
C LEU A 110 -38.54 -19.85 18.06
N PHE A 111 -37.50 -19.78 17.22
CA PHE A 111 -37.03 -20.92 16.45
C PHE A 111 -36.43 -22.02 17.33
N MET A 112 -35.75 -21.65 18.42
CA MET A 112 -35.14 -22.60 19.36
C MET A 112 -36.17 -23.33 20.22
N VAL A 113 -37.26 -22.66 20.64
CA VAL A 113 -38.36 -23.30 21.39
C VAL A 113 -39.17 -24.27 20.50
N GLY A 114 -39.38 -23.92 19.23
CA GLY A 114 -40.12 -24.77 18.28
C GLY A 114 -39.50 -26.14 18.02
N ARG A 115 -38.17 -26.27 18.16
CA ARG A 115 -37.44 -27.54 17.94
C ARG A 115 -37.43 -28.50 19.13
N LEU A 116 -37.93 -28.09 20.30
CA LEU A 116 -37.86 -28.86 21.55
C LEU A 116 -39.14 -29.65 21.90
N PHE A 117 -40.17 -29.61 21.04
CA PHE A 117 -41.50 -30.15 21.34
C PHE A 117 -42.07 -31.17 20.35
N ASN A 118 -41.24 -31.81 19.51
CA ASN A 118 -41.72 -32.90 18.64
C ASN A 118 -40.77 -34.12 18.57
N LYS A 119 -40.82 -34.89 19.65
CA LYS A 119 -40.43 -36.31 19.78
C LYS A 119 -41.49 -36.97 20.67
N ASP A 120 -41.99 -38.17 20.44
CA ASP A 120 -41.79 -39.16 19.38
C ASP A 120 -43.15 -39.85 19.12
N THR A 121 -43.37 -40.47 17.95
CA THR A 121 -44.30 -41.61 17.83
C THR A 121 -43.92 -42.54 16.69
N ASP A 122 -43.73 -43.83 17.01
CA ASP A 122 -43.59 -44.91 16.03
C ASP A 122 -44.86 -45.11 15.20
N SER A 123 -44.70 -45.51 13.93
CA SER A 123 -45.36 -46.71 13.38
C SER A 123 -44.97 -47.01 11.94
N ALA A 124 -44.72 -48.29 11.66
CA ALA A 124 -44.71 -48.90 10.33
C ALA A 124 -45.21 -50.35 10.47
N PRO A 125 -45.58 -51.09 9.40
CA PRO A 125 -45.79 -50.69 7.99
C PRO A 125 -47.25 -51.01 7.53
N THR A 126 -47.51 -51.07 6.21
CA THR A 126 -48.34 -52.10 5.49
C THR A 126 -49.23 -51.54 4.35
N VAL A 127 -48.90 -51.94 3.10
CA VAL A 127 -49.75 -52.29 1.93
C VAL A 127 -51.13 -51.60 1.72
N ALA A 128 -51.29 -50.93 0.56
CA ALA A 128 -52.42 -51.14 -0.37
C ALA A 128 -52.21 -50.47 -1.76
N GLU A 129 -52.42 -51.25 -2.83
CA GLU A 129 -52.72 -50.87 -4.23
C GLU A 129 -54.27 -50.92 -4.44
N PRO A 130 -54.86 -50.59 -5.62
CA PRO A 130 -54.42 -49.82 -6.81
C PRO A 130 -55.54 -48.82 -7.31
N GLU A 131 -55.60 -48.55 -8.62
CA GLU A 131 -56.79 -48.13 -9.42
C GLU A 131 -57.32 -46.66 -9.29
N ASP A 132 -57.83 -45.98 -10.32
CA ASP A 132 -57.93 -46.22 -11.79
C ASP A 132 -58.18 -44.88 -12.57
N VAL A 133 -58.36 -44.95 -13.90
CA VAL A 133 -59.05 -44.02 -14.84
C VAL A 133 -58.19 -42.98 -15.60
N ARG A 134 -57.70 -43.43 -16.77
CA ARG A 134 -57.48 -42.65 -18.03
C ARG A 134 -58.85 -42.28 -18.68
N PRO A 135 -58.99 -41.51 -19.81
CA PRO A 135 -58.03 -41.12 -20.88
C PRO A 135 -58.16 -39.61 -21.30
N ALA A 136 -57.73 -39.07 -22.47
CA ALA A 136 -57.22 -39.62 -23.75
C ALA A 136 -56.37 -38.60 -24.56
N GLU A 137 -55.61 -39.12 -25.56
CA GLU A 137 -55.22 -38.50 -26.85
C GLU A 137 -54.33 -37.21 -26.86
N SER A 138 -53.44 -36.96 -27.86
CA SER A 138 -53.11 -37.69 -29.10
C SER A 138 -51.65 -37.46 -29.58
N ASP A 139 -51.07 -38.52 -30.15
CA ASP A 139 -50.16 -38.61 -31.32
C ASP A 139 -48.76 -37.93 -31.41
N GLU A 140 -47.78 -38.81 -31.73
CA GLU A 140 -46.41 -38.61 -32.25
C GLU A 140 -46.42 -38.54 -33.82
N PRO A 141 -45.31 -38.33 -34.61
CA PRO A 141 -43.97 -38.92 -34.41
C PRO A 141 -42.68 -38.18 -34.91
N ASP A 142 -41.53 -38.75 -34.51
CA ASP A 142 -40.22 -38.90 -35.20
C ASP A 142 -39.49 -37.74 -35.92
N GLY A 143 -38.36 -37.32 -35.29
CA GLY A 143 -37.04 -37.21 -35.94
C GLY A 143 -36.60 -35.85 -36.54
N PRO A 144 -35.30 -35.71 -36.96
CA PRO A 144 -34.17 -36.63 -36.82
C PRO A 144 -33.14 -36.20 -35.74
N SER A 145 -32.05 -36.95 -35.58
CA SER A 145 -31.03 -36.76 -34.52
C SER A 145 -29.63 -36.35 -35.04
N LEU A 146 -28.70 -36.10 -34.12
CA LEU A 146 -27.42 -35.36 -34.30
C LEU A 146 -26.39 -35.89 -35.32
N LEU A 147 -26.64 -37.01 -36.01
CA LEU A 147 -25.66 -37.63 -36.91
C LEU A 147 -25.59 -36.99 -38.31
N ASP A 148 -26.66 -36.35 -38.80
CA ASP A 148 -26.68 -35.70 -40.13
C ASP A 148 -25.79 -34.45 -40.25
N ARG A 149 -25.21 -33.95 -39.15
CA ARG A 149 -24.35 -32.75 -39.14
C ARG A 149 -22.85 -33.03 -39.26
N LEU A 150 -22.43 -34.31 -39.29
CA LEU A 150 -21.02 -34.71 -39.09
C LEU A 150 -20.33 -35.35 -40.31
N LEU A 151 -20.99 -35.39 -41.47
CA LEU A 151 -20.42 -35.91 -42.73
C LEU A 151 -20.79 -34.96 -43.90
N GLY A 152 -19.90 -34.04 -44.25
CA GLY A 152 -20.11 -33.08 -45.34
C GLY A 152 -19.51 -33.50 -46.69
N ARG A 153 -19.83 -32.76 -47.76
CA ARG A 153 -19.04 -32.75 -49.00
C ARG A 153 -19.26 -31.51 -49.89
N ASP A 154 -18.12 -30.95 -50.33
CA ASP A 154 -17.67 -30.51 -51.68
C ASP A 154 -18.66 -30.03 -52.80
N GLU A 155 -18.08 -29.23 -53.73
CA GLU A 155 -18.51 -28.92 -55.12
C GLU A 155 -19.77 -28.03 -55.34
N GLU A 156 -19.94 -27.26 -56.44
CA GLU A 156 -19.05 -26.41 -57.27
C GLU A 156 -19.97 -25.41 -58.07
N ASP A 157 -19.49 -24.81 -59.18
CA ASP A 157 -20.22 -24.02 -60.20
C ASP A 157 -20.82 -22.62 -59.83
N ALA A 158 -20.94 -21.63 -60.75
CA ALA A 158 -20.22 -21.34 -62.00
C ALA A 158 -20.53 -19.91 -62.54
N GLU A 159 -19.65 -19.42 -63.43
CA GLU A 159 -19.80 -18.37 -64.47
C GLU A 159 -20.09 -16.88 -64.14
N THR A 160 -19.19 -16.04 -64.69
CA THR A 160 -19.24 -14.56 -64.86
C THR A 160 -19.94 -14.14 -66.16
N PRO A 161 -20.12 -12.83 -66.45
CA PRO A 161 -19.20 -12.22 -67.44
C PRO A 161 -18.91 -10.69 -67.33
N THR A 162 -17.63 -10.32 -67.62
CA THR A 162 -17.21 -9.25 -68.59
C THR A 162 -17.41 -7.75 -68.22
N GLU A 163 -16.49 -6.79 -68.47
CA GLU A 163 -15.10 -6.68 -69.04
C GLU A 163 -14.33 -5.58 -68.22
N GLU A 164 -13.13 -5.03 -68.48
CA GLU A 164 -12.20 -4.96 -69.63
C GLU A 164 -10.70 -4.92 -69.14
N THR A 165 -9.77 -4.29 -69.87
CA THR A 165 -8.33 -4.07 -69.53
C THR A 165 -7.80 -2.92 -70.46
N PRO A 166 -6.50 -2.69 -70.84
CA PRO A 166 -5.16 -3.16 -70.42
C PRO A 166 -4.28 -1.96 -69.91
N ALA A 167 -2.93 -1.97 -69.74
CA ALA A 167 -1.84 -2.84 -70.19
C ALA A 167 -0.55 -2.80 -69.31
N GLU A 168 0.40 -3.70 -69.62
CA GLU A 168 1.81 -3.80 -69.15
C GLU A 168 2.68 -2.61 -69.67
N THR A 169 3.97 -2.40 -69.32
CA THR A 169 5.09 -3.34 -69.02
C THR A 169 6.29 -2.65 -68.31
N GLU A 170 7.25 -3.47 -67.86
CA GLU A 170 8.71 -3.23 -67.79
C GLU A 170 9.34 -2.78 -66.45
N VAL A 171 10.59 -3.24 -66.21
CA VAL A 171 11.36 -3.12 -64.96
C VAL A 171 12.83 -2.81 -65.25
N ALA A 172 13.35 -1.67 -64.77
CA ALA A 172 14.80 -1.41 -64.72
C ALA A 172 15.21 -0.31 -63.70
N VAL A 173 16.00 -0.71 -62.70
CA VAL A 173 17.15 -0.04 -62.03
C VAL A 173 17.13 1.49 -61.76
N ALA A 174 17.45 1.86 -60.51
CA ALA A 174 17.56 3.25 -60.00
C ALA A 174 18.78 4.06 -60.51
N PRO A 175 18.84 5.37 -60.21
CA PRO A 175 19.68 5.76 -59.07
C PRO A 175 19.13 6.89 -58.16
N GLU A 176 19.66 6.92 -56.94
CA GLU A 176 19.85 8.06 -56.01
C GLU A 176 19.03 9.35 -56.18
N THR A 177 18.00 9.53 -55.36
CA THR A 177 17.68 10.82 -54.71
C THR A 177 17.22 10.59 -53.27
N ASP A 178 17.86 11.24 -52.32
CA ASP A 178 17.53 11.21 -50.89
C ASP A 178 16.11 11.76 -50.60
N PRO A 179 15.15 10.91 -50.15
CA PRO A 179 13.87 11.37 -49.63
C PRO A 179 14.06 11.69 -48.14
N GLY A 180 14.78 12.78 -47.86
CA GLY A 180 15.33 13.09 -46.54
C GLY A 180 14.35 12.82 -45.40
N PHE A 181 14.70 11.87 -44.53
CA PHE A 181 13.92 11.50 -43.35
C PHE A 181 13.77 12.74 -42.44
N GLN A 182 12.64 13.43 -42.56
CA GLN A 182 12.22 14.40 -41.55
C GLN A 182 11.85 13.62 -40.30
N THR A 183 12.84 13.37 -39.45
CA THR A 183 12.63 12.84 -38.11
C THR A 183 11.73 13.83 -37.38
N PHE A 184 10.44 13.52 -37.30
CA PHE A 184 9.48 14.36 -36.60
C PHE A 184 9.74 14.21 -35.11
N LEU A 185 10.59 15.11 -34.58
CA LEU A 185 10.95 15.17 -33.17
C LEU A 185 10.11 16.26 -32.49
N PRO A 186 8.91 15.94 -31.98
CA PRO A 186 8.15 16.81 -31.10
C PRO A 186 8.77 16.84 -29.68
N PHE A 187 10.11 16.93 -29.60
CA PHE A 187 10.80 17.26 -28.38
C PHE A 187 10.61 18.75 -28.10
N LEU A 188 9.40 19.11 -27.65
CA LEU A 188 9.24 20.19 -26.68
C LEU A 188 9.91 19.72 -25.39
N SER A 189 11.24 19.77 -25.37
CA SER A 189 12.05 19.73 -24.15
C SER A 189 11.80 21.03 -23.40
N GLU A 190 10.64 21.10 -22.73
CA GLU A 190 10.26 22.21 -21.88
C GLU A 190 11.33 22.32 -20.79
N SER A 191 12.15 23.37 -20.89
CA SER A 191 13.37 23.49 -20.10
C SER A 191 13.01 23.59 -18.62
N LEU A 192 13.52 22.66 -17.80
CA LEU A 192 13.30 22.62 -16.35
C LEU A 192 13.45 24.02 -15.73
N ALA A 193 12.31 24.65 -15.43
CA ALA A 193 12.28 26.01 -14.92
C ALA A 193 12.64 25.99 -13.43
N VAL A 194 13.84 26.46 -13.09
CA VAL A 194 14.35 26.48 -11.72
C VAL A 194 14.42 27.93 -11.22
N GLY A 195 13.49 28.31 -10.36
CA GLY A 195 13.38 29.62 -9.75
C GLY A 195 12.38 29.61 -8.59
N PRO A 196 12.22 30.71 -7.83
CA PRO A 196 11.39 30.71 -6.62
C PRO A 196 9.91 30.40 -6.87
N GLN A 197 9.39 30.67 -8.08
CA GLN A 197 7.99 30.41 -8.44
C GLN A 197 7.74 29.02 -9.04
N THR A 198 8.76 28.15 -9.06
CA THR A 198 8.68 26.80 -9.62
C THR A 198 9.30 25.76 -8.69
N ALA A 199 8.79 24.53 -8.77
CA ALA A 199 9.32 23.36 -8.08
C ALA A 199 9.63 22.27 -9.11
N VAL A 200 10.72 21.53 -8.89
CA VAL A 200 11.07 20.39 -9.74
C VAL A 200 10.30 19.16 -9.25
N LEU A 201 9.45 18.61 -10.11
CA LEU A 201 8.77 17.35 -9.93
C LEU A 201 9.70 16.20 -10.37
N GLY A 202 10.06 15.32 -9.45
CA GLY A 202 11.06 14.27 -9.63
C GLY A 202 10.86 13.03 -8.76
N ASP A 203 11.91 12.22 -8.62
CA ASP A 203 11.91 10.91 -7.93
C ASP A 203 10.73 9.99 -8.31
N LEU A 204 10.29 10.09 -9.56
CA LEU A 204 9.05 9.50 -10.07
C LEU A 204 9.16 7.97 -10.12
N GLN A 205 8.22 7.29 -9.47
CA GLN A 205 7.98 5.85 -9.64
C GLN A 205 6.48 5.60 -9.74
N GLY A 206 6.10 4.56 -10.50
CA GLY A 206 4.70 4.24 -10.78
C GLY A 206 4.01 5.28 -11.68
N VAL A 207 2.74 5.54 -11.42
CA VAL A 207 1.90 6.49 -12.16
C VAL A 207 1.84 7.82 -11.41
N VAL A 208 2.53 8.83 -11.92
CA VAL A 208 2.42 10.22 -11.47
C VAL A 208 1.69 11.02 -12.54
N SER A 209 0.72 11.86 -12.16
CA SER A 209 0.04 12.78 -13.10
C SER A 209 0.06 14.22 -12.59
N VAL A 210 0.07 15.17 -13.53
CA VAL A 210 -0.10 16.60 -13.26
C VAL A 210 -1.39 17.07 -13.95
N GLN A 211 -2.15 17.92 -13.26
CA GLN A 211 -3.36 18.54 -13.81
C GLN A 211 -2.99 19.73 -14.70
N GLN A 212 -3.55 19.72 -15.92
CA GLN A 212 -3.38 20.77 -16.92
C GLN A 212 -4.33 21.96 -16.68
N PRO A 213 -4.10 23.13 -17.31
CA PRO A 213 -4.97 24.30 -17.18
C PRO A 213 -6.42 24.11 -17.66
N ASP A 214 -6.71 23.06 -18.44
CA ASP A 214 -8.07 22.67 -18.85
C ASP A 214 -8.77 21.72 -17.85
N GLY A 215 -8.07 21.33 -16.77
CA GLY A 215 -8.54 20.40 -15.75
C GLY A 215 -8.24 18.92 -16.05
N SER A 216 -7.72 18.58 -17.24
CA SER A 216 -7.33 17.22 -17.59
C SER A 216 -6.07 16.76 -16.84
N TRP A 217 -5.83 15.45 -16.79
CA TRP A 217 -4.65 14.86 -16.13
C TRP A 217 -3.71 14.27 -17.18
N THR A 218 -2.45 14.72 -17.18
CA THR A 218 -1.39 14.16 -18.01
C THR A 218 -0.43 13.34 -17.13
N GLN A 219 -0.13 12.10 -17.53
CA GLN A 219 0.91 11.32 -16.86
C GLN A 219 2.29 11.92 -17.13
N VAL A 220 3.14 11.96 -16.12
CA VAL A 220 4.52 12.49 -16.19
C VAL A 220 5.48 11.37 -15.81
N SER A 221 6.39 11.03 -16.72
CA SER A 221 7.39 9.95 -16.57
C SER A 221 8.84 10.45 -16.54
N THR A 222 9.06 11.76 -16.65
CA THR A 222 10.38 12.41 -16.63
C THR A 222 10.35 13.65 -15.75
N LEU A 223 11.53 14.10 -15.29
CA LEU A 223 11.67 15.34 -14.52
C LEU A 223 10.97 16.51 -15.22
N SER A 224 10.14 17.26 -14.48
CA SER A 224 9.42 18.43 -15.00
C SER A 224 9.38 19.56 -13.96
N SER A 225 8.95 20.76 -14.36
CA SER A 225 8.75 21.90 -13.45
C SER A 225 7.27 22.23 -13.29
N VAL A 226 6.79 22.26 -12.05
CA VAL A 226 5.43 22.66 -11.67
C VAL A 226 5.43 24.02 -10.97
N ALA A 227 4.29 24.70 -10.94
CA ALA A 227 4.15 26.07 -10.45
C ALA A 227 2.93 26.23 -9.53
N ALA A 228 2.69 27.44 -9.01
CA ALA A 228 1.43 27.77 -8.35
C ALA A 228 0.24 27.57 -9.32
N GLY A 229 -0.81 26.91 -8.85
CA GLY A 229 -1.95 26.46 -9.65
C GLY A 229 -1.83 25.00 -10.14
N SER A 230 -0.64 24.40 -10.14
CA SER A 230 -0.48 22.98 -10.48
C SER A 230 -1.07 22.07 -9.38
N ARG A 231 -1.68 20.96 -9.80
CA ARG A 231 -2.11 19.85 -8.93
C ARG A 231 -1.39 18.58 -9.39
N VAL A 232 -0.86 17.82 -8.44
CA VAL A 232 -0.06 16.60 -8.68
C VAL A 232 -0.72 15.44 -7.95
N ARG A 233 -0.82 14.29 -8.61
CA ARG A 233 -1.30 13.04 -8.01
C ARG A 233 -0.35 11.88 -8.29
N THR A 234 -0.34 10.93 -7.40
CA THR A 234 0.31 9.60 -7.50
C THR A 234 -0.77 8.53 -7.40
N GLY A 235 -0.59 7.38 -8.05
CA GLY A 235 -1.43 6.18 -7.83
C GLY A 235 -0.91 5.29 -6.70
N GLU A 236 -1.61 4.18 -6.43
CA GLU A 236 -1.33 3.24 -5.31
C GLU A 236 0.14 2.81 -5.22
N LEU A 237 0.72 2.25 -6.29
CA LEU A 237 2.12 1.80 -6.31
C LEU A 237 3.08 2.88 -6.85
N SER A 238 2.86 4.14 -6.45
CA SER A 238 3.55 5.30 -7.03
C SER A 238 4.11 6.26 -5.97
N LYS A 239 5.14 7.02 -6.33
CA LYS A 239 5.70 8.11 -5.49
C LYS A 239 6.33 9.20 -6.34
N ALA A 240 6.48 10.39 -5.75
CA ALA A 240 7.13 11.54 -6.38
C ALA A 240 7.77 12.47 -5.35
N SER A 241 8.63 13.38 -5.79
CA SER A 241 9.13 14.50 -5.00
C SER A 241 8.90 15.85 -5.69
N LEU A 242 8.72 16.89 -4.88
CA LEU A 242 8.66 18.29 -5.27
C LEU A 242 9.82 18.99 -4.55
N THR A 243 10.86 19.33 -5.31
CA THR A 243 12.03 20.07 -4.81
C THR A 243 11.84 21.56 -5.05
N PHE A 244 11.79 22.34 -3.97
CA PHE A 244 11.59 23.79 -4.00
C PHE A 244 12.92 24.56 -4.11
N TYR A 245 12.89 25.76 -4.69
CA TYR A 245 14.09 26.57 -4.95
C TYR A 245 14.85 27.04 -3.69
N ASP A 246 14.19 27.04 -2.53
CA ASP A 246 14.82 27.32 -1.23
C ASP A 246 15.60 26.12 -0.65
N GLY A 247 15.51 24.94 -1.29
CA GLY A 247 16.11 23.69 -0.83
C GLY A 247 15.20 22.85 0.08
N SER A 248 13.94 23.22 0.27
CA SER A 248 12.93 22.36 0.92
C SER A 248 12.44 21.29 -0.06
N VAL A 249 11.98 20.15 0.45
CA VAL A 249 11.44 19.05 -0.36
C VAL A 249 10.13 18.53 0.22
N ALA A 250 9.12 18.30 -0.62
CA ALA A 250 7.96 17.48 -0.30
C ALA A 250 8.02 16.16 -1.07
N LYS A 251 7.77 15.03 -0.42
CA LYS A 251 7.71 13.70 -1.02
C LYS A 251 6.29 13.15 -0.90
N LEU A 252 5.66 12.81 -2.02
CA LEU A 252 4.32 12.22 -2.08
C LEU A 252 4.47 10.70 -2.07
N GLY A 253 3.71 10.02 -1.21
CA GLY A 253 3.64 8.57 -1.14
C GLY A 253 2.57 7.97 -2.08
N PRO A 254 2.20 6.70 -1.86
CA PRO A 254 1.04 6.04 -2.46
C PRO A 254 -0.21 6.90 -2.53
N ASP A 255 -0.92 6.79 -3.66
CA ASP A 255 -2.28 7.31 -3.92
C ASP A 255 -2.57 8.79 -3.57
N SER A 256 -1.50 9.56 -3.32
CA SER A 256 -1.54 10.90 -2.75
C SER A 256 -1.89 12.00 -3.75
N GLU A 257 -2.45 13.11 -3.28
CA GLU A 257 -2.80 14.25 -4.14
C GLU A 257 -2.57 15.60 -3.46
N ILE A 258 -1.82 16.49 -4.13
CA ILE A 258 -1.45 17.83 -3.63
C ILE A 258 -1.70 18.91 -4.69
N SER A 259 -2.36 20.00 -4.28
CA SER A 259 -2.40 21.29 -5.00
C SER A 259 -1.32 22.24 -4.49
N ILE A 260 -0.66 22.96 -5.39
CA ILE A 260 0.27 24.05 -5.06
C ILE A 260 -0.51 25.37 -5.14
N GLU A 261 -1.00 25.90 -4.02
CA GLU A 261 -1.79 27.15 -4.02
C GLU A 261 -0.92 28.40 -4.17
N THR A 262 0.28 28.40 -3.59
CA THR A 262 1.21 29.52 -3.67
C THR A 262 2.63 29.01 -3.59
N LEU A 263 3.49 29.50 -4.49
CA LEU A 263 4.88 29.12 -4.57
C LEU A 263 5.73 30.36 -4.86
N ASP A 264 6.46 30.79 -3.82
CA ASP A 264 7.53 31.78 -3.86
C ASP A 264 8.63 31.32 -2.89
N ALA A 265 9.34 30.25 -3.26
CA ALA A 265 10.39 29.59 -2.48
C ALA A 265 11.71 30.39 -2.53
N GLN A 266 11.69 31.63 -2.05
CA GLN A 266 12.89 32.47 -1.93
C GLN A 266 13.92 31.86 -0.98
N ARG A 267 15.19 32.00 -1.33
CA ARG A 267 16.33 31.66 -0.46
C ARG A 267 16.58 32.74 0.61
N PRO A 268 17.28 32.43 1.72
CA PRO A 268 17.55 33.39 2.79
C PRO A 268 18.20 34.71 2.34
N GLU A 269 19.06 34.66 1.34
CA GLU A 269 19.74 35.82 0.75
C GLU A 269 18.88 36.69 -0.18
N ALA A 270 17.72 36.18 -0.64
CA ALA A 270 16.89 36.83 -1.64
C ALA A 270 15.60 37.46 -1.07
N GLY A 271 14.97 36.83 -0.09
CA GLY A 271 13.71 37.31 0.49
C GLY A 271 13.06 36.32 1.44
N PHE A 272 11.82 36.59 1.85
CA PHE A 272 10.97 35.66 2.60
C PHE A 272 10.38 34.61 1.67
N ARG A 273 10.25 33.35 2.09
CA ARG A 273 9.51 32.35 1.30
C ARG A 273 8.02 32.39 1.59
N THR A 274 7.20 32.10 0.59
CA THR A 274 5.79 31.71 0.78
C THR A 274 5.51 30.43 -0.01
N VAL A 275 5.37 29.31 0.69
CA VAL A 275 4.90 28.04 0.11
C VAL A 275 3.59 27.67 0.80
N VAL A 276 2.55 27.42 0.01
CA VAL A 276 1.24 26.96 0.48
C VAL A 276 0.81 25.78 -0.39
N LEU A 277 0.67 24.63 0.25
CA LEU A 277 0.22 23.38 -0.35
C LEU A 277 -1.14 22.99 0.25
N THR A 278 -1.96 22.28 -0.53
CA THR A 278 -3.20 21.66 -0.04
C THR A 278 -3.20 20.20 -0.44
N GLN A 279 -3.06 19.30 0.55
CA GLN A 279 -3.10 17.85 0.38
C GLN A 279 -4.54 17.36 0.54
N TRP A 280 -5.03 16.63 -0.45
CA TRP A 280 -6.43 16.19 -0.54
C TRP A 280 -6.65 14.79 0.01
N ARG A 281 -5.67 13.89 -0.16
CA ARG A 281 -5.65 12.50 0.31
C ARG A 281 -4.22 11.94 0.32
N GLY A 282 -4.03 10.80 0.98
CA GLY A 282 -2.76 10.05 1.01
C GLY A 282 -1.73 10.66 1.96
N ASP A 283 -0.46 10.32 1.76
CA ASP A 283 0.67 10.63 2.62
C ASP A 283 1.69 11.56 1.95
N SER A 284 2.23 12.53 2.68
CA SER A 284 3.41 13.25 2.24
C SER A 284 4.39 13.62 3.35
N THR A 285 5.68 13.48 3.06
CA THR A 285 6.78 13.87 3.97
C THR A 285 7.40 15.17 3.49
N HIS A 286 7.48 16.17 4.35
CA HIS A 286 8.13 17.44 4.09
C HIS A 286 9.43 17.55 4.90
N ASP A 287 10.54 17.87 4.22
CA ASP A 287 11.75 18.36 4.86
C ASP A 287 11.93 19.84 4.49
N VAL A 288 11.64 20.71 5.44
CA VAL A 288 11.49 22.15 5.22
C VAL A 288 12.70 22.88 5.78
N GLN A 289 13.37 23.68 4.96
CA GLN A 289 14.57 24.40 5.38
C GLN A 289 14.29 25.38 6.54
N PHE A 290 15.24 25.53 7.46
CA PHE A 290 15.05 26.38 8.63
C PHE A 290 15.10 27.86 8.29
N ARG A 291 14.04 28.59 8.67
CA ARG A 291 13.89 30.03 8.47
C ARG A 291 13.30 30.67 9.72
N ASN A 292 13.94 31.75 10.17
CA ASN A 292 13.56 32.51 11.38
C ASN A 292 13.42 34.03 11.09
N ASP A 293 13.35 34.39 9.82
CA ASP A 293 12.81 35.69 9.41
C ASP A 293 11.28 35.68 9.55
N GLY A 294 10.73 36.74 10.17
CA GLY A 294 9.32 36.79 10.57
C GLY A 294 8.29 36.87 9.42
N GLY A 295 8.74 36.81 8.17
CA GLY A 295 7.88 36.79 6.99
C GLY A 295 7.78 35.42 6.30
N SER A 296 8.72 34.49 6.54
CA SER A 296 8.72 33.20 5.86
C SER A 296 7.61 32.26 6.32
N ARG A 297 6.90 31.67 5.36
CA ARG A 297 5.76 30.78 5.58
C ARG A 297 5.89 29.52 4.73
N TYR A 298 5.79 28.36 5.38
CA TYR A 298 5.54 27.08 4.74
C TYR A 298 4.28 26.51 5.39
N GLU A 299 3.21 26.37 4.61
CA GLU A 299 1.90 25.86 5.06
C GLU A 299 1.51 24.63 4.24
N VAL A 300 0.98 23.63 4.93
CA VAL A 300 0.31 22.48 4.34
C VAL A 300 -1.11 22.45 4.89
N LYS A 301 -2.10 22.56 4.02
CA LYS A 301 -3.51 22.45 4.35
C LYS A 301 -4.00 21.03 4.06
N SER A 302 -5.05 20.63 4.76
CA SER A 302 -5.80 19.41 4.53
C SER A 302 -7.30 19.69 4.68
N PRO A 303 -8.21 18.75 4.34
CA PRO A 303 -9.65 19.01 4.39
C PRO A 303 -10.19 19.36 5.78
N SER A 304 -9.51 18.92 6.86
CA SER A 304 -9.91 19.17 8.24
C SER A 304 -9.10 20.26 8.97
N GLY A 305 -7.99 20.77 8.41
CA GLY A 305 -7.15 21.79 9.07
C GLY A 305 -5.92 22.24 8.30
N THR A 306 -4.93 22.80 8.99
CA THR A 306 -3.66 23.27 8.41
C THR A 306 -2.49 23.16 9.37
N GLY A 307 -1.30 22.84 8.86
CA GLY A 307 -0.03 22.82 9.59
C GLY A 307 0.97 23.84 9.03
N ILE A 308 1.51 24.69 9.89
CA ILE A 308 2.52 25.70 9.55
C ILE A 308 3.89 25.29 10.11
N ALA A 309 4.89 25.17 9.23
CA ALA A 309 6.22 24.64 9.53
C ALA A 309 7.32 25.71 9.50
N ARG A 310 8.37 25.53 10.34
CA ARG A 310 9.49 26.47 10.51
C ARG A 310 10.82 25.76 10.72
N GLY A 311 11.33 25.11 9.68
CA GLY A 311 12.57 24.33 9.76
C GLY A 311 12.32 22.96 10.38
N THR A 312 11.50 22.19 9.68
CA THR A 312 10.77 21.07 10.26
C THR A 312 10.81 19.90 9.28
N THR A 313 11.09 18.70 9.79
CA THR A 313 10.86 17.46 9.06
C THR A 313 9.59 16.81 9.63
N PHE A 314 8.55 16.65 8.82
CA PHE A 314 7.24 16.19 9.27
C PHE A 314 6.48 15.42 8.19
N LEU A 315 5.57 14.55 8.61
CA LEU A 315 4.62 13.80 7.79
C LEU A 315 3.23 14.43 7.92
N VAL A 316 2.48 14.47 6.81
CA VAL A 316 1.05 14.75 6.77
C VAL A 316 0.36 13.56 6.11
N SER A 317 -0.55 12.92 6.85
CA SER A 317 -1.43 11.85 6.34
C SER A 317 -2.86 12.38 6.27
N VAL A 318 -3.57 12.13 5.17
CA VAL A 318 -4.99 12.46 4.99
C VAL A 318 -5.76 11.19 4.62
N LEU A 319 -6.50 10.69 5.60
CA LEU A 319 -7.25 9.43 5.55
C LEU A 319 -8.53 9.53 4.68
N PRO A 320 -9.13 8.39 4.27
CA PRO A 320 -10.36 8.38 3.45
C PRO A 320 -11.59 9.02 4.13
N ASP A 321 -11.63 9.04 5.46
CA ASP A 321 -12.64 9.74 6.27
C ASP A 321 -12.41 11.26 6.35
N LEU A 322 -11.37 11.76 5.68
CA LEU A 322 -10.85 13.13 5.70
C LEU A 322 -10.21 13.56 7.05
N THR A 323 -9.95 12.62 7.96
CA THR A 323 -9.10 12.87 9.14
C THR A 323 -7.67 13.13 8.70
N SER A 324 -7.04 14.14 9.31
CA SER A 324 -5.67 14.55 8.99
C SER A 324 -4.74 14.38 10.19
N ARG A 325 -3.63 13.66 10.01
CA ARG A 325 -2.62 13.39 11.04
C ARG A 325 -1.35 14.17 10.71
N TYR A 326 -0.90 15.05 11.60
CA TYR A 326 0.32 15.85 11.45
C TYR A 326 1.39 15.35 12.43
N THR A 327 2.39 14.64 11.92
CA THR A 327 3.41 13.92 12.72
C THR A 327 4.78 14.56 12.53
N VAL A 328 5.43 15.01 13.60
CA VAL A 328 6.64 15.84 13.54
C VAL A 328 7.87 15.04 13.96
N LEU A 329 8.77 14.78 13.01
CA LEU A 329 10.01 14.03 13.25
C LEU A 329 11.11 14.95 13.81
N LYS A 330 11.16 16.21 13.37
CA LYS A 330 12.18 17.19 13.76
C LYS A 330 11.62 18.61 13.70
N GLY A 331 11.90 19.43 14.72
CA GLY A 331 11.44 20.82 14.78
C GLY A 331 10.04 20.94 15.41
N ARG A 332 9.16 21.71 14.78
CA ARG A 332 7.79 22.01 15.24
C ARG A 332 6.85 22.26 14.05
N VAL A 333 5.58 21.86 14.19
CA VAL A 333 4.46 22.34 13.37
C VAL A 333 3.44 23.02 14.28
N ASP A 334 2.93 24.17 13.86
CA ASP A 334 1.74 24.77 14.46
C ASP A 334 0.52 24.36 13.66
N VAL A 335 -0.32 23.51 14.28
CA VAL A 335 -1.47 22.84 13.67
C VAL A 335 -2.75 23.57 14.09
N THR A 336 -3.57 24.00 13.14
CA THR A 336 -4.75 24.84 13.36
C THR A 336 -6.00 24.22 12.73
N SER A 337 -7.09 24.14 13.50
CA SER A 337 -8.45 23.92 12.98
C SER A 337 -9.48 24.61 13.87
N ILE A 338 -10.61 25.03 13.27
CA ILE A 338 -11.73 25.75 13.91
C ILE A 338 -11.34 26.90 14.87
N ASN A 339 -10.23 27.59 14.58
CA ASN A 339 -9.59 28.65 15.38
C ASN A 339 -8.85 28.17 16.66
N VAL A 340 -8.80 26.87 16.93
CA VAL A 340 -7.88 26.26 17.91
C VAL A 340 -6.54 26.02 17.23
N THR A 341 -5.42 26.28 17.93
CA THR A 341 -4.07 26.01 17.44
C THR A 341 -3.28 25.24 18.48
N VAL A 342 -2.66 24.15 18.04
CA VAL A 342 -1.87 23.22 18.84
C VAL A 342 -0.45 23.17 18.27
N SER A 343 0.56 23.20 19.15
CA SER A 343 1.98 23.17 18.74
C SER A 343 2.55 21.76 18.91
N VAL A 344 2.74 21.04 17.79
CA VAL A 344 3.30 19.69 17.76
C VAL A 344 4.83 19.77 17.67
N LEU A 345 5.55 19.07 18.54
CA LEU A 345 7.02 19.07 18.60
C LEU A 345 7.61 17.75 18.06
N ALA A 346 8.91 17.72 17.83
CA ALA A 346 9.64 16.52 17.43
C ALA A 346 9.34 15.31 18.33
N GLY A 347 8.96 14.18 17.71
CA GLY A 347 8.52 12.95 18.39
C GLY A 347 7.03 12.95 18.76
N GLN A 348 6.23 13.91 18.30
CA GLN A 348 4.79 13.99 18.58
C GLN A 348 3.94 14.03 17.29
N LEU A 349 2.66 13.72 17.44
CA LEU A 349 1.64 13.93 16.42
C LEU A 349 0.36 14.56 17.00
N SER A 350 -0.43 15.19 16.13
CA SER A 350 -1.78 15.66 16.43
C SER A 350 -2.72 15.29 15.28
N THR A 351 -3.94 14.87 15.63
CA THR A 351 -4.96 14.39 14.70
C THR A 351 -6.12 15.38 14.64
N ILE A 352 -6.64 15.64 13.43
CA ILE A 352 -7.75 16.55 13.19
C ILE A 352 -8.86 15.81 12.42
N GLY A 353 -9.93 15.45 13.11
CA GLY A 353 -11.14 14.92 12.49
C GLY A 353 -11.97 16.02 11.81
N VAL A 354 -12.93 15.64 10.97
CA VAL A 354 -13.74 16.57 10.17
C VAL A 354 -14.55 17.53 11.04
N ASN A 355 -14.35 18.84 10.86
CA ASN A 355 -14.92 19.93 11.67
C ASN A 355 -14.57 19.91 13.18
N LEU A 356 -13.55 19.15 13.58
CA LEU A 356 -13.06 19.07 14.96
C LEU A 356 -11.80 19.94 15.17
N PRO A 357 -11.48 20.36 16.40
CA PRO A 357 -10.19 20.97 16.69
C PRO A 357 -9.06 19.92 16.58
N PRO A 358 -7.79 20.33 16.46
CA PRO A 358 -6.67 19.40 16.58
C PRO A 358 -6.65 18.77 17.97
N SER A 359 -6.30 17.48 18.06
CA SER A 359 -6.04 16.81 19.34
C SER A 359 -4.84 17.45 20.06
N ASP A 360 -4.77 17.32 21.38
CA ASP A 360 -3.53 17.59 22.11
C ASP A 360 -2.40 16.67 21.57
N PRO A 361 -1.11 17.11 21.61
CA PRO A 361 -0.02 16.35 21.00
C PRO A 361 0.36 15.10 21.81
N VAL A 362 0.14 13.93 21.22
CA VAL A 362 0.57 12.63 21.76
C VAL A 362 1.94 12.24 21.22
N PHE A 363 2.71 11.44 21.96
CA PHE A 363 4.01 10.97 21.48
C PHE A 363 3.85 9.87 20.42
N GLN A 364 4.61 9.98 19.33
CA GLN A 364 4.69 8.92 18.34
C GLN A 364 5.47 7.72 18.92
N VAL A 365 5.02 6.51 18.60
CA VAL A 365 5.71 5.24 18.85
C VAL A 365 5.99 4.59 17.49
N THR A 366 7.19 4.03 17.34
CA THR A 366 7.61 3.32 16.13
C THR A 366 8.32 2.03 16.52
N GLY A 367 8.11 0.94 15.80
CA GLY A 367 8.83 -0.30 16.02
C GLY A 367 8.74 -1.27 14.84
N GLU A 368 9.60 -2.28 14.85
CA GLU A 368 9.58 -3.40 13.93
C GLU A 368 9.64 -4.70 14.73
N GLY A 369 9.00 -5.76 14.23
CA GLY A 369 9.03 -7.06 14.90
C GLY A 369 8.06 -8.08 14.32
N GLU A 370 8.20 -9.29 14.84
CA GLU A 370 7.29 -10.41 14.61
C GLU A 370 5.91 -10.15 15.24
N VAL A 371 4.85 -10.41 14.49
CA VAL A 371 3.46 -10.37 14.94
C VAL A 371 3.15 -11.64 15.72
N THR A 372 2.82 -11.53 17.01
CA THR A 372 2.42 -12.68 17.85
C THR A 372 0.93 -12.67 18.22
N ALA A 373 0.19 -11.65 17.80
CA ALA A 373 -1.28 -11.56 17.93
C ALA A 373 -1.84 -10.48 16.97
N VAL A 374 -3.05 -10.71 16.45
CA VAL A 374 -3.83 -9.82 15.58
C VAL A 374 -5.27 -9.68 16.09
N GLY A 375 -5.99 -8.64 15.67
CA GLY A 375 -7.39 -8.37 16.04
C GLY A 375 -7.58 -6.94 16.56
N GLU A 376 -8.49 -6.72 17.52
CA GLU A 376 -8.67 -5.43 18.24
C GLU A 376 -7.39 -4.95 18.96
N THR A 377 -6.42 -5.84 19.15
CA THR A 377 -5.17 -5.58 19.84
C THR A 377 -4.08 -6.48 19.26
N TRP A 378 -3.07 -5.86 18.67
CA TRP A 378 -1.92 -6.51 18.06
C TRP A 378 -0.79 -6.63 19.07
N THR A 379 0.03 -7.68 18.92
CA THR A 379 1.31 -7.77 19.64
C THR A 379 2.43 -7.93 18.63
N ILE A 380 3.34 -6.96 18.60
CA ILE A 380 4.41 -6.82 17.60
C ILE A 380 5.73 -6.68 18.36
N GLY A 381 6.69 -7.59 18.13
CA GLY A 381 7.98 -7.58 18.85
C GLY A 381 7.85 -7.68 20.37
N GLY A 382 6.77 -8.28 20.88
CA GLY A 382 6.45 -8.31 22.31
C GLY A 382 5.95 -6.96 22.89
N GLN A 383 5.50 -6.02 22.05
CA GLN A 383 4.79 -4.82 22.46
C GLN A 383 3.35 -4.84 21.97
N THR A 384 2.43 -4.46 22.86
CA THR A 384 0.98 -4.46 22.61
C THR A 384 0.52 -3.11 22.08
N PHE A 385 -0.27 -3.12 21.01
CA PHE A 385 -0.90 -1.97 20.36
C PHE A 385 -2.39 -2.22 20.18
N ALA A 386 -3.25 -1.31 20.61
CA ALA A 386 -4.65 -1.30 20.23
C ALA A 386 -4.81 -0.85 18.77
N THR A 387 -5.91 -1.25 18.12
CA THR A 387 -6.27 -0.80 16.77
C THR A 387 -7.71 -0.29 16.74
N ASP A 388 -7.98 0.68 15.87
CA ASP A 388 -9.27 1.33 15.70
C ASP A 388 -9.67 1.40 14.20
N ASP A 389 -10.76 2.11 13.90
CA ASP A 389 -11.24 2.35 12.54
C ASP A 389 -10.37 3.34 11.73
N GLN A 390 -9.31 3.90 12.33
CA GLN A 390 -8.33 4.79 11.71
C GLN A 390 -6.92 4.16 11.58
N THR A 391 -6.75 2.89 11.99
CA THR A 391 -5.53 2.10 11.82
C THR A 391 -5.41 1.63 10.36
N ILE A 392 -4.40 2.11 9.62
CA ILE A 392 -4.10 1.59 8.28
C ILE A 392 -3.35 0.27 8.40
N ILE A 393 -3.85 -0.82 7.81
CA ILE A 393 -3.15 -2.11 7.74
C ILE A 393 -2.79 -2.41 6.28
N VAL A 394 -1.52 -2.66 5.99
CA VAL A 394 -1.00 -2.85 4.61
C VAL A 394 -0.37 -4.23 4.46
N GLY A 395 -0.85 -4.99 3.46
CA GLY A 395 -0.34 -6.32 3.10
C GLY A 395 -1.00 -7.50 3.81
N ASN A 396 -2.05 -7.27 4.60
CA ASN A 396 -2.76 -8.28 5.41
C ASN A 396 -1.83 -9.20 6.27
N PRO A 397 -0.92 -8.62 7.09
CA PRO A 397 0.02 -9.41 7.89
C PRO A 397 -0.67 -10.32 8.91
N GLN A 398 -0.20 -11.57 9.00
CA GLN A 398 -0.69 -12.60 9.91
C GLN A 398 0.27 -12.85 11.08
N VAL A 399 -0.08 -13.76 11.99
CA VAL A 399 0.80 -14.17 13.10
C VAL A 399 2.04 -14.89 12.55
N GLY A 400 3.23 -14.53 13.06
CA GLY A 400 4.53 -14.98 12.57
C GLY A 400 5.19 -14.00 11.57
N ASP A 401 4.40 -13.15 10.89
CA ASP A 401 4.96 -12.19 9.94
C ASP A 401 5.78 -11.09 10.63
N TRP A 402 6.74 -10.53 9.90
CA TRP A 402 7.49 -9.36 10.35
C TRP A 402 6.87 -8.08 9.80
N VAL A 403 6.52 -7.15 10.68
CA VAL A 403 5.88 -5.87 10.34
C VAL A 403 6.69 -4.68 10.87
N THR A 404 6.47 -3.52 10.28
CA THR A 404 6.73 -2.22 10.90
C THR A 404 5.41 -1.64 11.41
N VAL A 405 5.45 -0.97 12.56
CA VAL A 405 4.30 -0.29 13.17
C VAL A 405 4.65 1.15 13.50
N LEU A 406 3.80 2.05 13.04
CA LEU A 406 3.72 3.44 13.47
C LEU A 406 2.47 3.60 14.33
N GLY A 407 2.56 4.36 15.41
CA GLY A 407 1.47 4.56 16.35
C GLY A 407 1.68 5.75 17.26
N HIS A 408 0.82 5.88 18.25
CA HIS A 408 0.92 6.91 19.28
C HIS A 408 0.70 6.36 20.70
N LEU A 409 1.21 7.09 21.69
CA LEU A 409 1.09 6.80 23.11
C LEU A 409 0.10 7.75 23.76
N LEU A 410 -0.98 7.20 24.31
CA LEU A 410 -1.98 7.92 25.10
C LEU A 410 -1.49 8.16 26.55
N ASP A 411 -2.11 9.13 27.24
CA ASP A 411 -1.76 9.54 28.61
C ASP A 411 -1.87 8.42 29.68
N ASP A 412 -2.65 7.36 29.40
CA ASP A 412 -2.78 6.18 30.27
C ASP A 412 -1.67 5.13 30.05
N GLY A 413 -0.82 5.32 29.03
CA GLY A 413 0.23 4.40 28.61
C GLY A 413 -0.19 3.40 27.52
N THR A 414 -1.45 3.44 27.06
CA THR A 414 -1.94 2.66 25.92
C THR A 414 -1.23 3.12 24.65
N LYS A 415 -0.79 2.15 23.83
CA LYS A 415 -0.30 2.41 22.47
C LYS A 415 -1.43 2.10 21.51
N VAL A 416 -1.69 2.99 20.56
CA VAL A 416 -2.60 2.75 19.43
C VAL A 416 -1.74 2.68 18.17
N ALA A 417 -2.01 1.73 17.28
CA ALA A 417 -1.38 1.71 15.96
C ALA A 417 -2.09 2.69 15.03
N ASP A 418 -1.32 3.59 14.42
CA ASP A 418 -1.78 4.50 13.36
C ASP A 418 -1.61 3.84 11.98
N GLN A 419 -0.58 3.01 11.82
CA GLN A 419 -0.30 2.22 10.62
C GLN A 419 0.52 0.97 10.94
N ILE A 420 0.16 -0.18 10.34
CA ILE A 420 0.92 -1.45 10.38
C ILE A 420 1.20 -1.87 8.93
N VAL A 421 2.45 -2.17 8.60
CA VAL A 421 2.86 -2.57 7.24
C VAL A 421 3.65 -3.87 7.29
N LEU A 422 3.23 -4.85 6.48
CA LEU A 422 3.98 -6.08 6.24
C LEU A 422 5.35 -5.78 5.62
N VAL A 423 6.41 -6.27 6.26
CA VAL A 423 7.81 -6.13 5.79
C VAL A 423 8.33 -7.47 5.26
N ARG A 424 7.95 -8.59 5.90
CA ARG A 424 8.29 -9.94 5.46
C ARG A 424 7.27 -10.96 5.98
N GLU A 425 6.57 -11.61 5.06
CA GLU A 425 5.71 -12.76 5.32
C GLU A 425 6.52 -13.99 5.73
N VAL A 426 6.01 -14.85 6.61
CA VAL A 426 6.60 -16.18 6.85
C VAL A 426 6.02 -17.23 5.89
N PRO A 427 6.83 -18.19 5.39
CA PRO A 427 6.35 -19.22 4.47
C PRO A 427 5.22 -20.13 5.00
N GLU A 428 4.93 -20.09 6.30
CA GLU A 428 3.83 -20.83 6.93
C GLU A 428 2.46 -20.15 6.74
N ASN A 429 2.45 -18.83 6.47
CA ASN A 429 1.24 -18.05 6.19
C ASN A 429 0.91 -17.97 4.70
N GLY A 430 1.88 -18.24 3.82
CA GLY A 430 1.67 -18.30 2.37
C GLY A 430 1.42 -19.73 1.89
N PHE A 431 0.72 -19.87 0.77
CA PHE A 431 0.67 -21.14 0.02
C PHE A 431 0.94 -20.90 -1.47
N ALA A 432 1.47 -21.93 -2.12
CA ALA A 432 1.49 -22.05 -3.57
C ALA A 432 1.04 -23.47 -3.95
N LEU A 433 0.16 -23.59 -4.94
CA LEU A 433 -0.32 -24.87 -5.47
C LEU A 433 -0.48 -24.82 -6.99
N THR A 434 -0.55 -25.97 -7.63
CA THR A 434 -0.89 -26.10 -9.04
C THR A 434 -1.88 -27.24 -9.20
N ALA A 435 -3.04 -26.93 -9.75
CA ALA A 435 -4.21 -27.82 -9.77
C ALA A 435 -5.12 -27.51 -10.97
N VAL A 436 -6.07 -28.41 -11.23
CA VAL A 436 -7.11 -28.23 -12.26
C VAL A 436 -8.34 -27.52 -11.68
N VAL A 437 -8.93 -26.60 -12.45
CA VAL A 437 -10.17 -25.89 -12.08
C VAL A 437 -11.38 -26.80 -12.27
N ILE A 438 -12.11 -27.09 -11.18
CA ILE A 438 -13.29 -27.96 -11.17
C ILE A 438 -14.60 -27.16 -11.11
N GLU A 439 -14.62 -26.08 -10.31
CA GLU A 439 -15.77 -25.17 -10.21
C GLU A 439 -15.29 -23.74 -9.97
N MET A 440 -15.98 -22.75 -10.56
CA MET A 440 -15.66 -21.32 -10.50
C MET A 440 -16.85 -20.54 -9.95
N GLY A 441 -16.79 -20.12 -8.69
CA GLY A 441 -17.70 -19.16 -8.10
C GLY A 441 -17.20 -17.71 -8.23
N ALA A 442 -17.93 -16.79 -7.59
CA ALA A 442 -17.46 -15.41 -7.41
C ALA A 442 -16.49 -15.31 -6.22
N ASP A 443 -16.86 -15.92 -5.08
CA ASP A 443 -16.17 -15.80 -3.80
C ASP A 443 -15.35 -17.06 -3.42
N GLU A 444 -15.55 -18.19 -4.12
CA GLU A 444 -14.81 -19.44 -3.93
C GLU A 444 -14.69 -20.24 -5.24
N TRP A 445 -13.54 -20.90 -5.45
CA TRP A 445 -13.27 -21.82 -6.57
C TRP A 445 -12.86 -23.20 -6.02
N GLN A 446 -13.29 -24.28 -6.67
CA GLN A 446 -12.82 -25.63 -6.35
C GLN A 446 -11.68 -26.03 -7.30
N LEU A 447 -10.53 -26.37 -6.72
CA LEU A 447 -9.29 -26.74 -7.40
C LEU A 447 -8.89 -28.16 -6.99
N GLY A 448 -9.34 -29.15 -7.76
CA GLY A 448 -9.27 -30.56 -7.36
C GLY A 448 -10.07 -30.84 -6.08
N ASP A 449 -9.39 -31.31 -5.03
CA ASP A 449 -9.98 -31.58 -3.70
C ASP A 449 -9.93 -30.37 -2.74
N LEU A 450 -9.36 -29.23 -3.16
CA LEU A 450 -9.23 -28.02 -2.34
C LEU A 450 -10.23 -26.94 -2.75
N VAL A 451 -10.77 -26.22 -1.78
CA VAL A 451 -11.52 -24.98 -1.99
C VAL A 451 -10.58 -23.81 -1.71
N VAL A 452 -10.58 -22.82 -2.60
CA VAL A 452 -9.82 -21.57 -2.46
C VAL A 452 -10.81 -20.41 -2.55
N LEU A 453 -10.76 -19.51 -1.57
CA LEU A 453 -11.54 -18.28 -1.50
C LEU A 453 -10.94 -17.20 -2.39
N LEU A 454 -11.79 -16.30 -2.87
CA LEU A 454 -11.44 -15.12 -3.66
C LEU A 454 -12.04 -13.87 -2.99
N ASP A 455 -11.40 -12.72 -3.22
CA ASP A 455 -11.81 -11.40 -2.76
C ASP A 455 -11.61 -10.34 -3.86
N GLU A 456 -11.85 -9.07 -3.54
CA GLU A 456 -11.71 -7.95 -4.48
C GLU A 456 -10.25 -7.60 -4.85
N ASP A 457 -9.27 -8.09 -4.08
CA ASP A 457 -7.83 -7.96 -4.33
C ASP A 457 -7.25 -9.15 -5.15
N THR A 458 -8.02 -10.23 -5.34
CA THR A 458 -7.56 -11.46 -5.99
C THR A 458 -7.33 -11.28 -7.49
N VAL A 459 -6.07 -11.33 -7.92
CA VAL A 459 -5.68 -11.19 -9.33
C VAL A 459 -5.85 -12.50 -10.09
N VAL A 460 -6.94 -12.64 -10.84
CA VAL A 460 -7.21 -13.79 -11.72
C VAL A 460 -6.78 -13.47 -13.16
N ASP A 461 -5.99 -14.35 -13.78
CA ASP A 461 -5.67 -14.25 -15.22
C ASP A 461 -6.95 -14.32 -16.08
N PRO A 462 -7.08 -13.48 -17.12
CA PRO A 462 -8.20 -13.58 -18.05
C PRO A 462 -8.17 -14.91 -18.84
N ASP A 463 -9.35 -15.29 -19.32
CA ASP A 463 -9.57 -16.45 -20.19
C ASP A 463 -9.22 -17.83 -19.57
N ILE A 464 -9.18 -17.96 -18.23
CA ILE A 464 -9.23 -19.26 -17.53
C ILE A 464 -10.64 -19.87 -17.72
N GLU A 465 -10.70 -21.16 -18.08
CA GLU A 465 -11.95 -21.94 -18.16
C GLU A 465 -11.97 -23.10 -17.12
N LEU A 466 -13.05 -23.90 -17.12
CA LEU A 466 -13.08 -25.18 -16.38
C LEU A 466 -12.17 -26.21 -17.06
N ASP A 467 -11.65 -27.18 -16.30
CA ASP A 467 -10.61 -28.14 -16.70
C ASP A 467 -9.23 -27.53 -17.08
N ASP A 468 -9.07 -26.20 -17.05
CA ASP A 468 -7.73 -25.56 -17.16
C ASP A 468 -6.87 -25.88 -15.93
N TRP A 469 -5.56 -25.91 -16.13
CA TRP A 469 -4.58 -25.95 -15.05
C TRP A 469 -4.21 -24.54 -14.61
N VAL A 470 -4.27 -24.29 -13.30
CA VAL A 470 -3.91 -23.01 -12.70
C VAL A 470 -2.82 -23.19 -11.64
N ARG A 471 -1.92 -22.20 -11.56
CA ARG A 471 -1.02 -22.01 -10.43
C ARG A 471 -1.60 -20.91 -9.56
N VAL A 472 -1.88 -21.24 -8.30
CA VAL A 472 -2.41 -20.30 -7.31
C VAL A 472 -1.34 -19.99 -6.29
N VAL A 473 -1.24 -18.71 -5.93
CA VAL A 473 -0.47 -18.22 -4.78
C VAL A 473 -1.39 -17.39 -3.91
N GLY A 474 -1.34 -17.59 -2.59
CA GLY A 474 -2.26 -16.97 -1.65
C GLY A 474 -1.81 -17.08 -0.20
N VAL A 475 -2.73 -16.80 0.73
CA VAL A 475 -2.52 -16.92 2.18
C VAL A 475 -3.35 -18.03 2.79
N VAL A 476 -2.80 -18.65 3.83
CA VAL A 476 -3.53 -19.52 4.76
C VAL A 476 -4.14 -18.61 5.84
N GLN A 477 -5.47 -18.58 5.94
CA GLN A 477 -6.14 -17.80 6.97
C GLN A 477 -6.05 -18.48 8.35
N PRO A 478 -6.25 -17.75 9.47
CA PRO A 478 -6.18 -18.32 10.82
C PRO A 478 -7.17 -19.46 11.14
N ASP A 479 -8.18 -19.70 10.30
CA ASP A 479 -9.11 -20.84 10.40
C ASP A 479 -8.70 -22.06 9.54
N GLY A 480 -7.63 -21.93 8.76
CA GLY A 480 -7.13 -22.94 7.82
C GLY A 480 -7.71 -22.85 6.40
N SER A 481 -8.57 -21.87 6.10
CA SER A 481 -9.01 -21.61 4.73
C SER A 481 -7.88 -21.02 3.86
N LEU A 482 -7.98 -21.22 2.55
CA LEU A 482 -7.00 -20.75 1.57
C LEU A 482 -7.60 -19.56 0.82
N LEU A 483 -7.00 -18.38 0.92
CA LEU A 483 -7.41 -17.18 0.17
C LEU A 483 -6.39 -16.91 -0.94
N ALA A 484 -6.83 -16.91 -2.21
CA ALA A 484 -5.97 -16.56 -3.32
C ALA A 484 -5.53 -15.08 -3.22
N ARG A 485 -4.28 -14.80 -3.63
CA ARG A 485 -3.84 -13.45 -4.04
C ARG A 485 -3.72 -13.38 -5.56
N GLN A 486 -3.31 -14.48 -6.18
CA GLN A 486 -3.14 -14.58 -7.63
C GLN A 486 -3.47 -15.99 -8.13
N ILE A 487 -4.26 -16.07 -9.21
CA ILE A 487 -4.58 -17.30 -9.95
C ILE A 487 -4.09 -17.11 -11.39
N GLN A 488 -3.03 -17.83 -11.77
CA GLN A 488 -2.45 -17.80 -13.11
C GLN A 488 -2.79 -19.06 -13.89
N ARG A 489 -3.08 -18.96 -15.19
CA ARG A 489 -3.16 -20.17 -16.03
C ARG A 489 -1.76 -20.70 -16.32
N VAL A 490 -1.57 -22.01 -16.13
CA VAL A 490 -0.33 -22.70 -16.50
C VAL A 490 -0.63 -23.85 -17.44
N VAL A 491 0.07 -23.91 -18.58
CA VAL A 491 0.09 -25.13 -19.39
C VAL A 491 1.02 -26.11 -18.66
N PRO A 492 0.56 -27.34 -18.33
CA PRO A 492 1.36 -28.28 -17.55
C PRO A 492 2.42 -28.97 -18.43
N ASP A 493 3.54 -28.27 -18.66
CA ASP A 493 4.82 -28.93 -18.90
C ASP A 493 5.21 -29.74 -17.63
N THR A 494 5.96 -30.84 -17.81
CA THR A 494 5.99 -31.94 -16.85
C THR A 494 6.95 -31.77 -15.67
N ASP A 495 6.85 -30.65 -14.94
CA ASP A 495 7.53 -30.47 -13.64
C ASP A 495 6.65 -30.91 -12.46
N PRO A 496 7.23 -31.52 -11.41
CA PRO A 496 6.50 -32.04 -10.26
C PRO A 496 6.02 -30.92 -9.32
N PHE A 497 4.90 -31.16 -8.66
CA PHE A 497 4.35 -30.25 -7.63
C PHE A 497 5.37 -29.95 -6.52
N GLU A 498 5.49 -28.67 -6.17
CA GLU A 498 6.28 -28.22 -5.00
C GLU A 498 5.32 -27.78 -3.90
N PHE A 499 5.15 -28.62 -2.87
CA PHE A 499 4.42 -28.26 -1.65
C PHE A 499 5.40 -27.71 -0.63
N THR A 500 5.33 -26.39 -0.37
CA THR A 500 6.08 -25.74 0.71
C THR A 500 5.18 -25.58 1.92
N GLY A 501 5.49 -26.30 3.00
CA GLY A 501 4.73 -26.25 4.26
C GLY A 501 5.29 -27.21 5.31
N VAL A 502 5.05 -26.93 6.59
CA VAL A 502 5.55 -27.76 7.69
C VAL A 502 4.65 -28.98 7.90
N VAL A 503 5.15 -30.16 7.54
CA VAL A 503 4.48 -31.44 7.83
C VAL A 503 4.68 -31.80 9.31
N GLN A 504 3.58 -32.00 10.05
CA GLN A 504 3.55 -32.44 11.45
C GLN A 504 3.44 -33.98 11.59
#